data_AF-A0A0L6T4C4-F1
#
_entry.id   AF-A0A0L6T4C4-F1
#
_cell.length_a   1.000
_cell.length_b   1.000
_cell.length_c   1.000
_cell.angle_alpha   90.00
_cell.angle_beta   90.00
_cell.angle_gamma   90.00
#
_symmetry.space_group_name_H-M   'P 1'
#
loop_
_entity.id
_entity.type
_entity.pdbx_description
1 polymer ?
#
loop_
_entity_poly.entity_id
_entity_poly.type
_entity_poly.pdbx_seq_one_letter_code
_entity_poly.pdbx_strand_id
1 'polypeptide(L)' 'MAVNLVSGANAALNGAAAGNEAVGIAVLKKAIDLQAQGAAQLIQALPQMPQVPNNPPHLGNHLNTFA' A
#
# COMPACT_ATOMS: atom_id res chain seq x y z
N MET A 1 -11.93 -8.15 -10.05
CA MET A 1 -11.93 -6.76 -9.53
C MET A 1 -10.57 -6.05 -9.69
N ALA A 2 -9.42 -6.74 -9.56
CA ALA A 2 -8.08 -6.15 -9.77
C ALA A 2 -7.82 -5.65 -11.21
N VAL A 3 -8.38 -6.33 -12.22
CA VAL A 3 -8.28 -5.91 -13.63
C VAL A 3 -8.85 -4.50 -13.86
N ASN A 4 -9.89 -4.10 -13.12
CA ASN A 4 -10.51 -2.79 -13.26
C ASN A 4 -9.61 -1.63 -12.77
N LEU A 5 -8.76 -1.88 -11.76
CA LEU A 5 -7.75 -0.91 -11.31
C LEU A 5 -6.67 -0.70 -12.38
N VAL A 6 -6.19 -1.78 -12.99
CA VAL A 6 -5.18 -1.75 -14.07
C VAL A 6 -5.72 -1.04 -15.32
N SER A 7 -6.97 -1.33 -15.72
CA SER A 7 -7.59 -0.68 -16.89
C SER A 7 -7.78 0.82 -16.69
N GLY A 8 -8.17 1.26 -15.49
CA GLY A 8 -8.33 2.68 -15.16
C GLY A 8 -7.00 3.44 -15.11
N ALA A 9 -5.94 2.82 -14.60
CA ALA A 9 -4.59 3.40 -14.62
C ALA A 9 -4.08 3.60 -16.05
N ASN A 10 -4.28 2.61 -16.93
CA ASN A 10 -3.86 2.70 -18.32
C ASN A 10 -4.57 3.83 -19.10
N ALA A 11 -5.87 4.06 -18.84
CA ALA A 11 -6.62 5.16 -19.45
C ALA A 11 -6.09 6.54 -19.00
N ALA A 12 -5.75 6.69 -17.72
CA ALA A 12 -5.19 7.92 -17.17
C ALA A 12 -3.79 8.21 -17.74
N LEU A 13 -2.91 7.20 -17.83
CA LEU A 13 -1.58 7.36 -18.43
C LEU A 13 -1.63 7.78 -19.91
N ASN A 14 -2.56 7.22 -20.70
CA ASN A 14 -2.71 7.62 -22.10
C ASN A 14 -3.17 9.08 -22.27
N GLY A 15 -3.93 9.63 -21.30
CA GLY A 15 -4.31 11.05 -21.28
C GLY A 15 -3.16 12.00 -20.92
N ALA A 16 -2.22 11.57 -20.07
CA ALA A 16 -1.05 12.38 -19.67
C ALA A 16 0.04 12.49 -20.73
N ALA A 17 0.05 11.63 -21.75
CA ALA A 17 0.97 11.75 -22.87
C ALA A 17 0.79 13.06 -23.67
N ALA A 18 -0.34 13.76 -23.50
CA ALA A 18 -0.63 15.05 -24.11
C ALA A 18 -0.09 16.24 -23.28
N GLY A 19 1.24 16.34 -23.13
CA GLY A 19 2.04 17.56 -22.91
C GLY A 19 1.65 18.61 -21.85
N ASN A 20 0.63 18.40 -21.02
CA ASN A 20 0.09 19.41 -20.11
C ASN A 20 0.45 19.05 -18.66
N GLU A 21 1.28 19.85 -18.01
CA GLU A 21 1.79 19.61 -16.64
C GLU A 21 0.66 19.35 -15.62
N ALA A 22 -0.48 20.02 -15.77
CA ALA A 22 -1.66 19.80 -14.94
C ALA A 22 -2.22 18.37 -15.05
N VAL A 23 -2.18 17.77 -16.23
CA VAL A 23 -2.60 16.38 -16.46
C VAL A 23 -1.58 15.41 -15.89
N GLY A 24 -0.28 15.71 -16.03
CA GLY A 24 0.79 14.93 -15.39
C GLY A 24 0.64 14.87 -13.87
N ILE A 25 0.36 16.01 -13.23
CA ILE A 25 0.09 16.08 -11.78
C ILE A 25 -1.21 15.33 -11.43
N ALA A 26 -2.26 15.45 -12.25
CA ALA A 26 -3.51 14.74 -12.01
C ALA A 26 -3.35 13.21 -12.08
N VAL A 27 -2.57 12.70 -13.03
CA VAL A 27 -2.25 11.27 -13.12
C VAL A 27 -1.37 10.81 -11.97
N LEU A 28 -0.38 11.60 -11.56
CA LEU A 28 0.42 11.30 -10.38
C LEU A 28 -0.45 11.18 -9.12
N LYS A 29 -1.36 12.15 -8.90
CA LYS A 29 -2.30 12.11 -7.78
C LYS A 29 -3.19 10.86 -7.86
N LYS A 30 -3.65 10.48 -9.05
CA LYS A 30 -4.45 9.28 -9.24
C LYS A 30 -3.65 8.00 -8.97
N ALA A 31 -2.39 7.93 -9.37
CA ALA A 31 -1.51 6.80 -9.09
C ALA A 31 -1.30 6.61 -7.58
N ILE A 32 -1.11 7.70 -6.84
CA ILE A 32 -1.00 7.69 -5.38
C ILE A 32 -2.31 7.19 -4.73
N ASP A 33 -3.47 7.68 -5.20
CA ASP A 33 -4.79 7.23 -4.74
C ASP A 33 -5.00 5.72 -4.95
N LEU A 34 -4.64 5.21 -6.14
CA LEU A 34 -4.75 3.79 -6.44
C LEU A 34 -3.79 2.95 -5.59
N GLN A 35 -2.57 3.43 -5.33
CA GLN A 35 -1.62 2.77 -4.45
C GLN A 35 -2.17 2.68 -3.01
N ALA A 36 -2.76 3.76 -2.51
CA ALA A 36 -3.37 3.79 -1.19
C ALA A 36 -4.54 2.80 -1.07
N GLN A 37 -5.41 2.75 -2.09
CA GLN A 37 -6.51 1.79 -2.16
C GLN A 37 -5.99 0.34 -2.18
N GLY A 38 -4.96 0.06 -2.99
CA GLY A 38 -4.31 -1.25 -3.04
C GLY A 38 -3.72 -1.67 -1.69
N ALA A 39 -3.00 -0.75 -1.03
CA ALA A 39 -2.45 -0.98 0.30
C ALA A 39 -3.55 -1.25 1.34
N ALA A 40 -4.66 -0.50 1.31
CA ALA A 40 -5.79 -0.72 2.20
C ALA A 40 -6.43 -2.10 2.00
N GLN A 41 -6.58 -2.55 0.76
CA GLN A 41 -7.09 -3.90 0.46
C GLN A 41 -6.16 -5.00 1.00
N LEU A 42 -4.84 -4.82 0.87
CA LEU A 42 -3.87 -5.76 1.43
C LEU A 42 -3.96 -5.82 2.96
N ILE A 43 -4.11 -4.67 3.63
CA ILE A 43 -4.29 -4.62 5.09
C ILE A 43 -5.58 -5.34 5.50
N GLN A 44 -6.68 -5.12 4.77
CA GLN A 44 -7.97 -5.78 5.03
C GLN A 44 -7.92 -7.29 4.77
N ALA A 45 -7.06 -7.73 3.85
CA ALA A 45 -6.84 -9.14 3.54
C ALA A 45 -5.95 -9.85 4.58
N LEU A 46 -5.33 -9.11 5.51
CA LEU A 46 -4.57 -9.74 6.59
C LEU A 46 -5.53 -10.56 7.47
N PRO A 47 -5.17 -11.80 7.81
CA PRO A 47 -5.95 -12.58 8.75
C PRO A 47 -6.01 -11.85 10.10
N GLN A 48 -7.13 -12.00 10.81
CA GLN A 48 -7.22 -11.50 12.17
C GLN A 48 -6.10 -12.13 13.00
N MET A 49 -5.22 -11.31 13.57
CA MET A 49 -4.14 -11.82 14.42
C MET A 49 -4.79 -12.57 15.58
N PRO A 50 -4.30 -13.79 15.90
CA PRO A 50 -4.71 -14.48 17.11
C PRO A 50 -4.58 -13.53 18.30
N GLN A 51 -5.63 -13.47 19.13
CA GLN A 51 -5.62 -12.68 20.37
C GLN A 51 -4.59 -13.20 21.38
N VAL A 52 -4.00 -14.36 21.12
CA VAL A 52 -2.91 -14.93 21.91
C VAL A 52 -1.60 -14.34 21.38
N PRO A 53 -0.82 -13.64 22.22
CA PRO A 53 0.52 -13.21 21.84
C PRO A 53 1.32 -14.43 21.39
N ASN A 54 1.81 -14.41 20.14
CA ASN A 54 2.70 -15.46 19.61
C ASN A 54 4.12 -15.37 20.21
N ASN A 55 4.30 -14.48 21.19
CA ASN A 55 5.56 -14.25 21.88
C ASN A 55 5.62 -15.13 23.13
N PRO A 56 6.72 -15.84 23.36
CA PRO A 56 6.90 -16.59 24.59
C PRO A 56 6.91 -15.64 25.81
N PRO A 57 6.49 -16.12 27.01
CA PRO A 57 6.35 -15.28 28.21
C PRO A 57 7.61 -14.54 28.66
N HIS A 58 8.78 -14.95 28.17
CA HIS A 58 10.08 -14.42 28.55
C HIS A 58 10.74 -13.52 27.49
N LEU A 59 10.04 -13.20 26.40
CA LEU A 59 10.55 -12.30 25.37
C LEU A 59 10.73 -10.88 25.94
N GLY A 60 11.93 -10.31 25.81
CA GLY A 60 12.26 -8.98 26.33
C GLY A 60 12.76 -8.95 27.77
N ASN A 61 12.89 -10.10 28.45
CA ASN A 61 13.40 -10.17 29.83
C ASN A 61 14.91 -9.90 29.94
N HIS A 62 15.66 -9.99 28.84
CA HIS A 62 17.11 -9.79 28.82
C HIS A 62 17.51 -8.88 27.68
N LEU A 63 18.31 -7.86 27.98
CA LEU A 63 19.03 -7.04 27.01
C LEU A 63 20.52 -7.36 27.12
N ASN A 64 21.15 -7.65 25.99
CA ASN A 64 22.61 -7.85 25.95
C ASN A 64 23.29 -6.47 25.97
N THR A 65 23.71 -6.03 27.15
CA THR A 65 24.48 -4.80 27.32
C THR A 65 25.96 -5.16 27.43
N PHE A 66 26.63 -5.38 26.30
CA PHE A 66 28.09 -5.50 26.29
C PHE A 66 28.70 -4.13 26.63
N ALA A 67 29.71 -4.12 27.51
CA ALA A 67 30.47 -2.94 27.93
C ALA A 67 31.85 -2.89 27.25
#